data_AF-A0A0E3CHA5-F1
#
_entry.id   AF-A0A0E3CHA5-F1
#
_cell.length_a   1.000
_cell.length_b   1.000
_cell.length_c   1.000
_cell.angle_alpha   90.00
_cell.angle_beta   90.00
_cell.angle_gamma   90.00
#
_symmetry.space_group_name_H-M   'P 1'
#
loop_
_entity.id
_entity.type
_entity.pdbx_description
1 polymer ?
#
loop_
_entity_poly.entity_id
_entity_poly.type
_entity_poly.pdbx_seq_one_letter_code
_entity_poly.pdbx_strand_id
1 'polypeptide(L)'
;FWMKVAKSDGTTHNQLIVPYTLDVNDMRFALPQGYSHADPFFQYMKDTFDVLYAEGNASGDNAPKMMSIGMHCRLLGRPGRITALQRFLDHIQKHDNVWVCRRIDLARHWAERFPC
;
A
#
# COMPACT_ATOMS: atom_id res chain seq x y z
N PHE A 1 -10.51 4.08 -11.86
CA PHE A 1 -10.76 3.34 -10.59
C PHE A 1 -12.19 2.86 -10.45
N TRP A 2 -13.18 3.61 -10.96
CA TRP A 2 -14.54 3.10 -11.09
C TRP A 2 -14.62 2.05 -12.20
N MET A 3 -15.13 0.87 -11.87
CA MET A 3 -15.39 -0.22 -12.81
C MET A 3 -16.87 -0.51 -12.86
N LYS A 4 -17.43 -0.63 -14.06
CA LYS A 4 -18.82 -1.06 -14.24
C LYS A 4 -18.89 -2.57 -14.03
N VAL A 5 -19.56 -3.00 -12.97
CA VAL A 5 -19.75 -4.41 -12.62
C VAL A 5 -21.21 -4.81 -12.83
N ALA A 6 -21.43 -6.01 -13.34
CA ALA A 6 -22.76 -6.59 -13.45
C ALA A 6 -23.17 -7.19 -12.09
N LYS A 7 -24.41 -6.94 -11.66
CA LYS A 7 -25.02 -7.57 -10.50
C LYS A 7 -25.79 -8.82 -10.92
N SER A 8 -26.11 -9.67 -9.95
CA SER A 8 -26.90 -10.90 -10.15
C SER A 8 -28.35 -10.64 -10.61
N ASP A 9 -28.87 -9.42 -10.40
CA ASP A 9 -30.21 -9.00 -10.84
C ASP A 9 -30.25 -8.45 -12.28
N GLY A 10 -29.12 -8.53 -13.01
CA GLY A 10 -28.99 -8.01 -14.38
C GLY A 10 -28.72 -6.51 -14.47
N THR A 11 -28.72 -5.78 -13.35
CA THR A 11 -28.34 -4.35 -13.32
C THR A 11 -26.83 -4.17 -13.30
N THR A 12 -26.37 -2.94 -13.50
CA THR A 12 -24.94 -2.59 -13.42
C THR A 12 -24.67 -1.56 -12.33
N HIS A 13 -23.47 -1.59 -11.76
CA HIS A 13 -23.04 -0.65 -10.73
C HIS A 13 -21.60 -0.20 -10.96
N ASN A 14 -21.32 1.07 -10.67
CA ASN A 14 -19.97 1.59 -10.66
C ASN A 14 -19.31 1.25 -9.32
N GLN A 15 -18.41 0.28 -9.33
CA GLN A 15 -17.65 -0.15 -8.17
C GLN A 15 -16.31 0.60 -8.11
N LEU A 16 -16.05 1.29 -7.00
CA LEU A 16 -14.72 1.84 -6.76
C LEU A 16 -13.76 0.70 -6.43
N ILE A 17 -12.65 0.64 -7.16
CA ILE A 17 -11.54 -0.26 -6.88
C ILE A 17 -10.44 0.52 -6.18
N VAL A 18 -10.03 0.06 -5.01
CA VAL A 18 -8.79 0.47 -4.35
C VAL A 18 -7.81 -0.69 -4.51
N PRO A 19 -6.73 -0.56 -5.31
CA PRO A 19 -5.79 -1.65 -5.51
C PRO A 19 -5.14 -2.17 -4.22
N TYR A 20 -4.58 -3.36 -4.32
CA TYR A 20 -3.83 -4.02 -3.25
C TYR A 20 -2.52 -4.58 -3.81
N THR A 21 -1.69 -5.19 -2.96
CA THR A 21 -0.32 -5.63 -3.28
C THR A 21 -0.09 -7.09 -2.91
N LEU A 22 0.66 -7.80 -3.76
CA LEU A 22 1.23 -9.11 -3.47
C LEU A 22 2.75 -9.09 -3.37
N ASP A 23 3.37 -7.97 -3.75
CA ASP A 23 4.80 -7.75 -3.77
C ASP A 23 5.29 -7.09 -2.47
N VAL A 24 4.72 -5.94 -2.08
CA VAL A 24 4.92 -5.28 -0.78
C VAL A 24 4.06 -5.95 0.29
N ASN A 25 4.34 -7.22 0.54
CA ASN A 25 3.49 -8.08 1.35
C ASN A 25 4.34 -9.11 2.11
N ASP A 26 4.16 -9.19 3.43
CA ASP A 26 4.89 -10.13 4.28
C ASP A 26 4.57 -11.60 3.97
N MET A 27 3.54 -11.90 3.16
CA MET A 27 3.31 -13.26 2.63
C MET A 27 4.54 -13.80 1.89
N ARG A 28 5.38 -12.91 1.34
CA ARG A 28 6.65 -13.26 0.70
C ARG A 28 7.61 -13.97 1.66
N PHE A 29 7.50 -13.83 2.98
CA PHE A 29 8.29 -14.64 3.93
C PHE A 29 7.96 -16.14 3.90
N ALA A 30 6.84 -16.53 3.28
CA ALA A 30 6.36 -17.91 3.22
C ALA A 30 6.36 -18.48 1.78
N LEU A 31 6.90 -17.76 0.82
CA LEU A 31 6.96 -18.18 -0.58
C LEU A 31 8.38 -18.66 -0.96
N PRO A 32 8.53 -19.58 -1.93
CA PRO A 32 9.83 -20.03 -2.40
C PRO A 32 10.74 -18.88 -2.85
N GLN A 33 10.19 -17.90 -3.58
CA GLN A 33 10.86 -16.65 -3.93
C GLN A 33 10.48 -15.54 -2.96
N GLY A 34 11.03 -15.66 -1.75
CA GLY A 34 10.64 -14.88 -0.58
C GLY A 34 11.74 -14.04 0.05
N TYR A 35 11.37 -13.34 1.12
CA TYR A 35 12.33 -12.71 2.01
C TYR A 35 12.80 -13.74 3.05
N SER A 36 14.11 -13.83 3.27
CA SER A 36 14.66 -14.75 4.27
C SER A 36 14.63 -14.17 5.69
N HIS A 37 14.67 -12.85 5.84
CA HIS A 37 14.71 -12.12 7.13
C HIS A 37 14.21 -10.67 6.96
N ALA A 38 14.17 -9.90 8.04
CA ALA A 38 13.58 -8.55 8.07
C ALA A 38 14.17 -7.57 7.04
N ASP A 39 15.49 -7.54 6.88
CA ASP A 39 16.18 -6.50 6.11
C ASP A 39 15.72 -6.39 4.65
N PRO A 40 15.63 -7.49 3.87
CA PRO A 40 15.08 -7.45 2.52
C PRO A 40 13.67 -6.87 2.43
N PHE A 41 12.80 -7.18 3.41
CA PHE A 41 11.43 -6.65 3.40
C PHE A 41 11.40 -5.16 3.73
N PHE A 42 12.18 -4.71 4.71
CA PHE A 42 12.36 -3.29 5.01
C PHE A 42 12.88 -2.53 3.79
N GLN A 43 13.95 -3.03 3.16
CA GLN A 43 14.54 -2.39 1.99
C GLN A 43 13.53 -2.27 0.85
N TYR A 44 12.75 -3.33 0.60
CA TYR A 44 11.74 -3.31 -0.45
C TYR A 44 10.60 -2.31 -0.18
N MET A 45 10.12 -2.23 1.07
CA MET A 45 9.14 -1.22 1.47
C MET A 45 9.71 0.20 1.32
N LYS A 46 10.95 0.42 1.80
CA LYS A 46 11.63 1.71 1.71
C LYS A 46 11.80 2.17 0.26
N ASP A 47 12.33 1.30 -0.61
CA ASP A 47 12.58 1.66 -2.01
C ASP A 47 11.28 1.94 -2.76
N THR A 48 10.23 1.16 -2.48
CA THR A 48 8.90 1.42 -3.05
C THR A 48 8.35 2.77 -2.60
N PHE A 49 8.47 3.08 -1.29
CA PHE A 49 8.04 4.37 -0.76
C PHE A 49 8.84 5.52 -1.37
N ASP A 50 10.17 5.43 -1.41
CA ASP A 50 11.03 6.53 -1.89
C ASP A 50 10.74 6.89 -3.35
N VAL A 51 10.47 5.89 -4.20
CA VAL A 51 10.06 6.12 -5.59
C VAL A 51 8.70 6.82 -5.65
N LEU A 52 7.68 6.30 -4.96
CA LEU A 52 6.34 6.89 -4.97
C LEU A 52 6.32 8.29 -4.34
N TYR A 53 7.16 8.53 -3.35
CA TYR A 53 7.32 9.82 -2.69
C TYR A 53 7.96 10.83 -3.64
N ALA A 54 8.98 10.42 -4.41
CA ALA A 54 9.61 11.27 -5.42
C ALA A 54 8.62 11.62 -6.55
N GLU A 55 7.84 10.66 -7.05
CA GLU A 55 6.76 10.92 -8.03
C GLU A 55 5.68 11.88 -7.49
N GLY A 56 5.46 11.88 -6.18
CA GLY A 56 4.50 12.77 -5.51
C GLY A 56 5.00 14.20 -5.28
N ASN A 57 6.27 14.50 -5.57
CA ASN A 57 6.85 15.82 -5.33
C ASN A 57 6.12 16.89 -6.16
N ALA A 58 5.57 17.91 -5.48
CA ALA A 58 4.84 19.01 -6.10
C ALA A 58 5.72 19.86 -7.06
N SER A 59 7.04 19.86 -6.87
CA SER A 59 8.00 20.50 -7.78
C SER A 59 8.55 19.56 -8.85
N GLY A 60 8.16 18.28 -8.83
CA GLY A 60 8.51 17.26 -9.83
C GLY A 60 7.29 16.82 -10.62
N ASP A 61 7.06 15.50 -10.70
CA ASP A 61 5.95 14.92 -11.46
C ASP A 61 4.56 15.28 -10.89
N ASN A 62 4.49 15.74 -9.63
CA ASN A 62 3.28 16.15 -8.93
C ASN A 62 2.13 15.13 -9.08
N ALA A 63 2.47 13.85 -9.02
CA ALA A 63 1.57 12.74 -9.28
C ALA A 63 1.53 11.80 -8.06
N PRO A 64 1.02 12.24 -6.90
CA PRO A 64 0.98 11.42 -5.70
C PRO A 64 0.18 10.14 -5.92
N LYS A 65 0.71 9.01 -5.44
CA LYS A 65 0.10 7.68 -5.55
C LYS A 65 -0.20 7.10 -4.17
N MET A 66 -0.91 5.97 -4.15
CA MET A 66 -1.10 5.17 -2.94
C MET A 66 -0.11 4.00 -2.87
N MET A 67 0.21 3.56 -1.66
CA MET A 67 0.96 2.33 -1.38
C MET A 67 0.14 1.47 -0.42
N SER A 68 0.09 0.16 -0.68
CA SER A 68 -0.45 -0.82 0.27
C SER A 68 0.71 -1.62 0.86
N ILE A 69 0.55 -2.10 2.10
CA ILE A 69 1.49 -3.01 2.75
C ILE A 69 0.69 -4.17 3.31
N GLY A 70 0.95 -5.38 2.80
CA GLY A 70 0.31 -6.59 3.29
C GLY A 70 1.00 -7.14 4.53
N MET A 71 0.22 -7.44 5.56
CA MET A 71 0.70 -7.92 6.85
C MET A 71 -0.14 -9.08 7.37
N HIS A 72 0.50 -10.10 7.94
CA HIS A 72 -0.16 -11.24 8.56
C HIS A 72 0.38 -11.48 9.97
N CYS A 73 -0.53 -11.63 10.95
CA CYS A 73 -0.16 -11.80 12.37
C CYS A 73 0.87 -12.93 12.59
N ARG A 74 0.69 -14.07 11.91
CA ARG A 74 1.56 -15.26 12.05
C ARG A 74 2.92 -15.13 11.37
N LEU A 75 3.10 -14.14 10.49
CA LEU A 75 4.33 -13.92 9.72
C LEU A 75 5.10 -12.71 10.27
N LEU A 76 4.64 -11.49 10.02
CA LEU A 76 5.30 -10.27 10.47
C LEU A 76 5.34 -10.13 12.00
N GLY A 77 4.40 -10.73 12.73
CA GLY A 77 4.39 -10.72 14.20
C GLY A 77 5.53 -11.51 14.87
N ARG A 78 6.37 -12.22 14.10
CA ARG A 78 7.55 -12.91 14.64
C ARG A 78 8.63 -11.87 15.03
N PRO A 79 9.31 -12.02 16.19
CA PRO A 79 10.31 -11.05 16.65
C PRO A 79 11.42 -10.73 15.63
N GLY A 80 11.89 -11.73 14.86
CA GLY A 80 12.91 -11.53 13.84
C GLY A 80 12.43 -10.85 12.55
N ARG A 81 11.13 -10.55 12.41
CA ARG A 81 10.52 -9.94 11.20
C ARG A 81 9.88 -8.60 11.49
N ILE A 82 9.29 -8.41 12.68
CA ILE A 82 8.57 -7.18 13.05
C ILE A 82 9.46 -5.93 12.99
N THR A 83 10.77 -6.09 13.16
CA THR A 83 11.76 -5.01 13.05
C THR A 83 11.76 -4.33 11.68
N ALA A 84 11.36 -5.03 10.62
CA ALA A 84 11.20 -4.44 9.29
C ALA A 84 10.09 -3.38 9.27
N LEU A 85 8.96 -3.67 9.93
CA LEU A 85 7.84 -2.73 10.02
C LEU A 85 8.20 -1.53 10.89
N GLN A 86 8.84 -1.75 12.04
CA GLN A 86 9.29 -0.67 12.93
C GLN A 86 10.18 0.32 12.19
N ARG A 87 11.23 -0.18 11.53
CA ARG A 87 12.16 0.66 10.74
C ARG A 87 11.48 1.37 9.57
N PHE A 88 10.49 0.74 8.94
CA PHE A 88 9.74 1.38 7.86
C PHE A 88 8.84 2.52 8.39
N LEU A 89 8.18 2.33 9.54
CA LEU A 89 7.44 3.39 10.21
C LEU A 89 8.37 4.55 10.61
N ASP A 90 9.55 4.25 11.17
CA ASP A 90 10.58 5.25 11.47
C ASP A 90 11.09 5.99 10.23
N HIS A 91 11.12 5.32 9.07
CA HIS A 91 11.49 5.93 7.79
C HIS A 91 10.43 6.92 7.33
N ILE A 92 9.18 6.48 7.15
CA ILE A 92 8.12 7.35 6.61
C ILE A 92 7.77 8.52 7.55
N GLN A 93 7.99 8.37 8.85
CA GLN A 93 7.78 9.46 9.83
C GLN A 93 8.75 10.63 9.63
N LYS A 94 9.88 10.43 8.92
CA LYS A 94 10.85 11.49 8.61
C LYS A 94 10.47 12.31 7.37
N HIS A 95 9.38 11.95 6.70
CA HIS A 95 8.92 12.61 5.48
C HIS A 95 7.63 13.38 5.75
N ASP A 96 7.57 14.63 5.28
CA ASP A 96 6.35 15.43 5.32
C ASP A 96 5.32 14.93 4.29
N ASN A 97 4.07 15.34 4.43
CA ASN A 97 3.00 15.08 3.45
C ASN A 97 2.71 13.59 3.17
N VAL A 98 2.97 12.70 4.13
CA VAL A 98 2.59 11.28 4.07
C VAL A 98 1.22 11.06 4.73
N TRP A 99 0.24 10.58 3.97
CA TRP A 99 -1.08 10.24 4.51
C TRP A 99 -1.18 8.74 4.85
N VAL A 100 -0.91 8.40 6.12
CA VAL A 100 -1.18 7.05 6.66
C VAL A 100 -2.67 6.94 6.97
N CYS A 101 -3.42 6.18 6.18
CA CYS A 101 -4.88 6.15 6.25
C CYS A 101 -5.46 4.74 6.24
N ARG A 102 -6.72 4.64 6.69
CA ARG A 102 -7.50 3.41 6.49
C ARG A 102 -7.97 3.37 5.04
N ARG A 103 -8.07 2.16 4.48
CA ARG A 103 -8.55 1.96 3.09
C ARG A 103 -9.93 2.59 2.83
N ILE A 104 -10.80 2.63 3.84
CA ILE A 104 -12.13 3.26 3.73
C ILE A 104 -12.04 4.78 3.62
N ASP A 105 -11.05 5.41 4.25
CA ASP A 105 -10.87 6.87 4.17
C ASP A 105 -10.37 7.26 2.78
N LEU A 106 -9.45 6.47 2.20
CA LEU A 106 -9.02 6.62 0.81
C LEU A 106 -10.19 6.45 -0.17
N ALA A 107 -11.04 5.43 0.04
CA ALA A 107 -12.22 5.20 -0.80
C ALA A 107 -13.21 6.38 -0.75
N ARG A 108 -13.48 6.92 0.45
CA ARG A 108 -14.34 8.09 0.64
C ARG A 108 -13.75 9.34 -0.01
N HIS A 109 -12.47 9.62 0.23
CA HIS A 109 -11.75 10.70 -0.42
C HIS A 109 -11.88 10.63 -1.95
N TRP A 110 -11.70 9.44 -2.52
CA TRP A 110 -11.80 9.24 -3.97
C TRP A 110 -13.23 9.48 -4.48
N ALA A 111 -14.24 8.99 -3.77
CA ALA A 111 -15.63 9.17 -4.18
C ALA A 111 -16.10 10.63 -4.11
N GLU A 112 -15.60 11.39 -3.13
CA GLU A 112 -15.92 12.82 -2.98
C GLU A 112 -15.20 13.69 -4.01
N ARG A 113 -13.93 13.40 -4.31
CA ARG A 113 -13.10 14.23 -5.21
C ARG A 113 -13.20 13.82 -6.67
N PHE A 114 -13.48 12.55 -6.95
CA PHE A 114 -13.51 11.95 -8.28
C PHE A 114 -14.76 11.06 -8.45
N PRO A 115 -15.96 11.66 -8.51
CA PRO A 115 -17.21 10.91 -8.64
C PRO A 115 -17.29 10.12 -9.96
N CYS A 116 -18.09 9.06 -9.97
CA CYS A 116 -18.27 8.17 -11.13
C CYS A 116 -19.17 8.75 -12.22
#